data_AF-A0A521WPB0-F1
#
_entry.id   AF-A0A521WPB0-F1
#
_cell.length_a   1.000
_cell.length_b   1.000
_cell.length_c   1.000
_cell.angle_alpha   90.00
_cell.angle_beta   90.00
_cell.angle_gamma   90.00
#
_symmetry.space_group_name_H-M   'P 1'
#
loop_
_entity.id
_entity.type
_entity.pdbx_description
1 polymer ?
#
loop_
_entity_poly.entity_id
_entity_poly.type
_entity_poly.pdbx_seq_one_letter_code
_entity_poly.pdbx_strand_id
1 'polypeptide(L)'
;MKHPKRERTLVIIKPDGIQRSLMGEIIQRYERVGLKLVGLKMLVPTEKFVEEHYTLDPEWRRLTGEKNIKAYEDKGLAHPITDPLEVSRMILEKLKKYLSCGPVVAMVWQGAHAVAIVRKLTGSTEPLLSDVGTIRGDFVLDSYKMSDDSVRAVRNLVHASGSVAEAENEIKHWFRDDEIIQYRLVQESILYDVDLDGILE
;
A
#
# COMPACT_ATOMS: atom_id res chain seq x y z
N MET A 1 20.70 -10.82 -4.51
CA MET A 1 19.33 -10.26 -4.60
C MET A 1 18.51 -11.10 -5.57
N LYS A 2 17.23 -11.35 -5.29
CA LYS A 2 16.32 -11.99 -6.28
C LYS A 2 16.23 -11.08 -7.50
N HIS A 3 16.13 -11.65 -8.70
CA HIS A 3 15.95 -10.89 -9.93
C HIS A 3 14.69 -10.00 -9.84
N PRO A 4 14.69 -8.72 -10.29
CA PRO A 4 13.56 -7.80 -10.13
C PRO A 4 12.22 -8.35 -10.62
N LYS A 5 12.20 -9.16 -11.69
CA LYS A 5 10.99 -9.84 -12.20
C LYS A 5 10.24 -10.73 -11.19
N ARG A 6 10.90 -11.12 -10.08
CA ARG A 6 10.32 -11.93 -9.00
C ARG A 6 10.06 -11.10 -7.73
N GLU A 7 10.25 -9.78 -7.78
CA GLU A 7 9.92 -8.88 -6.68
C GLU A 7 8.41 -8.96 -6.41
N ARG A 8 8.05 -8.92 -5.12
CA ARG A 8 6.66 -8.95 -4.66
C ARG A 8 6.39 -7.73 -3.78
N THR A 9 5.14 -7.29 -3.76
CA THR A 9 4.68 -6.22 -2.88
C THR A 9 3.31 -6.55 -2.31
N LEU A 10 3.06 -6.14 -1.06
CA LEU A 10 1.74 -6.21 -0.47
C LEU A 10 0.93 -4.97 -0.87
N VAL A 11 -0.32 -5.20 -1.25
CA VAL A 11 -1.32 -4.17 -1.45
C VAL A 11 -2.56 -4.52 -0.64
N ILE A 12 -3.13 -3.55 0.08
CA ILE A 12 -4.38 -3.75 0.81
C ILE A 12 -5.39 -2.72 0.34
N ILE A 13 -6.51 -3.18 -0.24
CA ILE A 13 -7.68 -2.33 -0.45
C ILE A 13 -8.37 -2.16 0.89
N LYS A 14 -8.37 -0.92 1.38
CA LYS A 14 -8.95 -0.49 2.65
C LYS A 14 -10.49 -0.47 2.56
N PRO A 15 -11.20 -0.37 3.71
CA PRO A 15 -12.66 -0.49 3.71
C PRO A 15 -13.33 0.45 2.71
N ASP A 16 -12.96 1.72 2.69
CA ASP A 16 -13.53 2.73 1.77
C ASP A 16 -13.41 2.35 0.28
N GLY A 17 -12.36 1.65 -0.13
CA GLY A 17 -12.25 1.14 -1.50
C GLY A 17 -13.25 0.03 -1.80
N ILE A 18 -13.54 -0.84 -0.83
CA ILE A 18 -14.56 -1.88 -0.96
C ILE A 18 -15.96 -1.27 -0.94
N GLN A 19 -16.28 -0.43 0.04
CA GLN A 19 -17.62 0.14 0.20
C GLN A 19 -18.00 1.08 -0.95
N ARG A 20 -17.02 1.57 -1.71
CA ARG A 20 -17.23 2.37 -2.92
C ARG A 20 -17.22 1.55 -4.21
N SER A 21 -17.20 0.22 -4.12
CA SER A 21 -17.16 -0.70 -5.28
C SER A 21 -15.96 -0.49 -6.22
N LEU A 22 -14.79 -0.14 -5.67
CA LEU A 22 -13.58 0.18 -6.46
C LEU A 22 -12.60 -1.00 -6.57
N MET A 23 -12.95 -2.20 -6.09
CA MET A 23 -12.03 -3.34 -6.10
C MET A 23 -11.57 -3.71 -7.51
N GLY A 24 -12.51 -3.84 -8.46
CA GLY A 24 -12.20 -4.17 -9.84
C GLY A 24 -11.33 -3.11 -10.52
N GLU A 25 -11.65 -1.83 -10.30
CA GLU A 25 -10.86 -0.70 -10.81
C GLU A 25 -9.42 -0.75 -10.32
N ILE A 26 -9.21 -0.95 -9.01
CA ILE A 26 -7.88 -0.99 -8.39
C ILE A 26 -7.08 -2.19 -8.90
N ILE A 27 -7.67 -3.40 -8.90
CA ILE A 27 -7.02 -4.62 -9.40
C ILE A 27 -6.60 -4.42 -10.86
N GLN A 28 -7.52 -3.90 -11.68
CA GLN A 28 -7.27 -3.66 -13.09
C GLN A 28 -6.09 -2.71 -13.34
N ARG A 29 -5.86 -1.68 -12.50
CA ARG A 29 -4.70 -0.79 -12.65
C ARG A 29 -3.37 -1.55 -12.58
N TYR A 30 -3.27 -2.54 -11.71
CA TYR A 30 -2.06 -3.34 -11.54
C TYR A 30 -1.93 -4.42 -12.62
N GLU A 31 -3.02 -5.11 -12.97
CA GLU A 31 -3.01 -6.12 -14.04
C GLU A 31 -2.63 -5.52 -15.40
N ARG A 32 -3.14 -4.33 -15.73
CA ARG A 32 -2.92 -3.69 -17.04
C ARG A 32 -1.46 -3.36 -17.34
N VAL A 33 -0.61 -3.23 -16.32
CA VAL A 33 0.84 -3.02 -16.49
C VAL A 33 1.64 -4.33 -16.50
N GLY A 34 0.99 -5.48 -16.40
CA GLY A 34 1.62 -6.81 -16.42
C GLY A 34 2.07 -7.33 -15.05
N LEU A 35 1.59 -6.75 -13.95
CA LEU A 35 1.82 -7.34 -12.62
C LEU A 35 0.95 -8.58 -12.44
N LYS A 36 1.53 -9.62 -11.82
CA LYS A 36 0.88 -10.90 -11.56
C LYS A 36 0.33 -10.97 -10.14
N LEU A 37 -0.96 -11.23 -9.97
CA LEU A 37 -1.60 -11.42 -8.67
C LEU A 37 -1.34 -12.83 -8.15
N VAL A 38 -0.47 -12.97 -7.15
CA VAL A 38 -0.04 -14.29 -6.61
C VAL A 38 -0.65 -14.64 -5.26
N GLY A 39 -1.44 -13.74 -4.65
CA GLY A 39 -2.18 -14.00 -3.43
C GLY A 39 -3.30 -12.98 -3.27
N LEU A 40 -4.48 -13.41 -2.82
CA LEU A 40 -5.65 -12.55 -2.62
C LEU A 40 -6.55 -13.14 -1.53
N LYS A 41 -6.93 -12.34 -0.53
CA LYS A 41 -7.97 -12.71 0.43
C LYS A 41 -8.70 -11.50 0.99
N MET A 42 -9.98 -11.71 1.31
CA MET A 42 -10.85 -10.74 1.95
C MET A 42 -11.09 -11.13 3.41
N LEU A 43 -10.97 -10.18 4.32
CA LEU A 43 -11.15 -10.39 5.77
C LEU A 43 -11.51 -9.09 6.47
N VAL A 44 -11.97 -9.18 7.72
CA VAL A 44 -12.07 -8.04 8.64
C VAL A 44 -10.95 -8.19 9.67
N PRO A 45 -9.88 -7.36 9.61
CA PRO A 45 -8.75 -7.51 10.52
C PRO A 45 -9.09 -6.93 11.91
N THR A 46 -8.53 -7.52 12.97
CA THR A 46 -8.62 -6.95 14.32
C THR A 46 -7.69 -5.74 14.45
N GLU A 47 -7.99 -4.82 15.37
CA GLU A 47 -7.09 -3.69 15.64
C GLU A 47 -5.68 -4.12 16.05
N LYS A 48 -5.56 -5.23 16.79
CA LYS A 48 -4.27 -5.82 17.18
C LYS A 48 -3.47 -6.25 15.94
N PHE A 49 -4.11 -6.96 15.02
CA PHE A 49 -3.46 -7.41 13.79
C PHE A 49 -3.02 -6.24 12.89
N VAL A 50 -3.81 -5.16 12.86
CA VAL A 50 -3.44 -3.91 12.16
C VAL A 50 -2.29 -3.19 12.87
N GLU A 51 -2.29 -3.16 14.20
CA GLU A 51 -1.20 -2.58 14.97
C GLU A 51 0.13 -3.27 14.67
N GLU A 52 0.14 -4.60 14.72
CA GLU A 52 1.30 -5.42 14.38
C GLU A 52 1.83 -5.11 12.98
N HIS A 53 0.93 -4.96 11.99
CA HIS A 53 1.30 -4.60 10.62
C HIS A 53 2.09 -3.28 10.54
N TYR A 54 1.66 -2.23 11.25
CA TYR A 54 2.37 -0.94 11.25
C TYR A 54 3.64 -0.94 12.08
N THR A 55 3.78 -1.85 13.05
CA THR A 55 4.94 -1.90 13.95
C THR A 55 5.89 -3.07 13.67
N LEU A 56 5.83 -3.67 12.47
CA LEU A 56 6.79 -4.69 12.03
C LEU A 56 8.23 -4.15 12.04
N ASP A 57 8.40 -2.89 11.67
CA ASP A 57 9.65 -2.15 11.84
C ASP A 57 9.67 -1.45 13.22
N PRO A 58 10.61 -1.79 14.12
CA PRO A 58 10.76 -1.13 15.40
C PRO A 58 10.93 0.40 15.30
N GLU A 59 11.52 0.90 14.20
CA GLU A 59 11.76 2.32 13.99
C GLU A 59 10.52 3.08 13.48
N TRP A 60 9.47 2.37 13.07
CA TRP A 60 8.29 2.97 12.43
C TRP A 60 7.65 4.06 13.28
N ARG A 61 7.53 3.84 14.60
CA ARG A 61 6.93 4.80 15.54
C ARG A 61 7.72 6.11 15.55
N ARG A 62 9.04 6.02 15.70
CA ARG A 62 9.92 7.20 15.72
C ARG A 62 9.88 7.93 14.37
N LEU A 63 10.12 7.21 13.27
CA LEU A 63 10.19 7.78 11.93
C LEU A 63 8.87 8.43 11.48
N THR A 64 7.73 7.81 11.79
CA THR A 64 6.41 8.34 11.43
C THR A 64 6.09 9.62 12.21
N GLY A 65 6.42 9.64 13.52
CA GLY A 65 6.26 10.83 14.35
C GLY A 65 7.12 12.00 13.87
N GLU A 66 8.42 11.76 13.66
CA GLU A 66 9.37 12.78 13.18
C GLU A 66 8.96 13.33 11.81
N LYS A 67 8.55 12.46 10.88
CA LYS A 67 8.09 12.89 9.55
C LYS A 67 6.83 13.75 9.64
N ASN A 68 5.92 13.43 10.56
CA ASN A 68 4.70 14.20 10.73
C ASN A 68 4.98 15.59 11.32
N ILE A 69 5.83 15.67 12.36
CA ILE A 69 6.28 16.94 12.94
C ILE A 69 6.97 17.80 11.87
N LYS A 70 7.92 17.21 11.12
CA LYS A 70 8.60 17.90 10.02
C LYS A 70 7.63 18.41 8.95
N ALA A 71 6.58 17.65 8.62
CA ALA A 71 5.58 18.08 7.65
C ALA A 71 4.76 19.31 8.11
N TYR A 72 4.65 19.56 9.42
CA TYR A 72 4.09 20.80 9.96
C TYR A 72 5.10 21.95 9.85
N GLU A 73 6.36 21.70 10.21
CA GLU A 73 7.45 22.68 10.10
C GLU A 73 7.65 23.18 8.67
N ASP A 74 7.64 22.26 7.69
CA ASP A 74 7.75 22.58 6.26
C ASP A 74 6.59 23.47 5.76
N LYS A 75 5.45 23.49 6.47
CA LYS A 75 4.29 24.36 6.20
C LYS A 75 4.34 25.67 7.00
N GLY A 76 5.41 25.91 7.78
CA GLY A 76 5.53 27.05 8.69
C GLY A 76 4.59 26.97 9.90
N LEU A 77 4.10 25.77 10.24
CA LEU A 77 3.20 25.54 11.38
C LEU A 77 3.93 24.84 12.52
N ALA A 78 3.58 25.17 13.76
CA ALA A 78 4.03 24.40 14.92
C ALA A 78 3.17 23.14 15.07
N HIS A 79 3.80 21.98 15.22
CA HIS A 79 3.06 20.76 15.56
C HIS A 79 2.54 20.86 17.01
N PRO A 80 1.26 20.54 17.29
CA PRO A 80 0.68 20.66 18.64
C PRO A 80 1.30 19.71 19.68
N ILE A 81 2.02 18.67 19.22
CA ILE A 81 2.69 17.66 20.04
C ILE A 81 4.15 17.55 19.59
N THR A 82 5.10 17.68 20.50
CA THR A 82 6.53 17.69 20.14
C THR A 82 7.22 16.34 20.33
N ASP A 83 6.59 15.38 21.01
CA ASP A 83 7.10 14.01 21.14
C ASP A 83 6.69 13.13 19.94
N PRO A 84 7.65 12.66 19.10
CA PRO A 84 7.37 11.76 17.98
C PRO A 84 6.63 10.47 18.37
N LEU A 85 6.86 9.94 19.57
CA LEU A 85 6.22 8.71 20.02
C LEU A 85 4.74 8.93 20.35
N GLU A 86 4.40 10.08 20.94
CA GLU A 86 3.01 10.46 21.15
C GLU A 86 2.27 10.73 19.83
N VAL A 87 2.93 11.41 18.88
CA VAL A 87 2.37 11.65 17.54
C VAL A 87 2.07 10.33 16.82
N SER A 88 3.04 9.42 16.78
CA SER A 88 2.87 8.12 16.13
C SER A 88 1.82 7.24 16.82
N ARG A 89 1.69 7.31 18.15
CA ARG A 89 0.61 6.63 18.89
C ARG A 89 -0.76 7.11 18.40
N MET A 90 -0.97 8.42 18.26
CA MET A 90 -2.24 8.97 17.75
C MET A 90 -2.52 8.57 16.30
N ILE A 91 -1.50 8.60 15.44
CA ILE A 91 -1.61 8.16 14.04
C ILE A 91 -1.99 6.68 13.98
N LEU A 92 -1.31 5.84 14.76
CA LEU A 92 -1.56 4.40 14.83
C LEU A 92 -2.99 4.09 15.29
N GLU A 93 -3.50 4.78 16.30
CA GLU A 93 -4.90 4.64 16.74
C GLU A 93 -5.90 4.98 15.63
N LYS A 94 -5.65 6.04 14.85
CA LYS A 94 -6.49 6.39 13.69
C LYS A 94 -6.41 5.32 12.59
N LEU A 95 -5.22 4.78 12.32
CA LEU A 95 -5.00 3.75 11.30
C LEU A 95 -5.64 2.41 11.68
N LYS A 96 -5.52 2.00 12.94
CA LYS A 96 -6.18 0.81 13.51
C LYS A 96 -7.67 0.87 13.26
N LYS A 97 -8.33 1.94 13.73
CA LYS A 97 -9.77 2.17 13.54
C LYS A 97 -10.19 2.17 12.08
N TYR A 98 -9.36 2.71 11.18
CA TYR A 98 -9.70 2.79 9.77
C TYR A 98 -9.61 1.42 9.07
N LEU A 99 -8.56 0.63 9.31
CA LEU A 99 -8.46 -0.70 8.67
C LEU A 99 -9.37 -1.74 9.31
N SER A 100 -9.74 -1.59 10.59
CA SER A 100 -10.59 -2.55 11.31
C SER A 100 -12.10 -2.25 11.24
N CYS A 101 -12.52 -1.09 10.71
CA CYS A 101 -13.94 -0.72 10.69
C CYS A 101 -14.78 -1.44 9.62
N GLY A 102 -14.16 -2.28 8.79
CA GLY A 102 -14.85 -3.02 7.74
C GLY A 102 -13.93 -4.03 7.06
N PRO A 103 -14.42 -4.71 6.02
CA PRO A 103 -13.59 -5.65 5.27
C PRO A 103 -12.45 -4.93 4.56
N VAL A 104 -11.36 -5.66 4.36
CA VAL A 104 -10.23 -5.30 3.50
C VAL A 104 -9.96 -6.43 2.51
N VAL A 105 -9.31 -6.11 1.38
CA VAL A 105 -8.75 -7.12 0.47
C VAL A 105 -7.24 -6.99 0.49
N ALA A 106 -6.56 -7.97 1.07
CA ALA A 106 -5.11 -8.07 1.00
C ALA A 106 -4.72 -8.81 -0.29
N MET A 107 -3.69 -8.32 -0.97
CA MET A 107 -3.22 -8.81 -2.27
C MET A 107 -1.69 -8.83 -2.32
N VAL A 108 -1.13 -9.84 -2.97
CA VAL A 108 0.31 -9.91 -3.26
C VAL A 108 0.51 -9.82 -4.76
N TRP A 109 1.18 -8.75 -5.20
CA TRP A 109 1.52 -8.52 -6.60
C TRP A 109 2.99 -8.86 -6.84
N GLN A 110 3.27 -9.56 -7.94
CA GLN A 110 4.61 -9.96 -8.36
C GLN A 110 4.93 -9.41 -9.75
N GLY A 111 6.16 -8.90 -9.93
CA GLY A 111 6.68 -8.48 -11.23
C GLY A 111 7.90 -7.59 -11.11
N ALA A 112 8.43 -7.13 -12.26
CA ALA A 112 9.60 -6.26 -12.27
C ALA A 112 9.38 -4.97 -11.47
N HIS A 113 10.21 -4.77 -10.44
CA HIS A 113 10.15 -3.59 -9.58
C HIS A 113 8.76 -3.37 -8.97
N ALA A 114 8.08 -4.46 -8.58
CA ALA A 114 6.69 -4.45 -8.13
C ALA A 114 6.40 -3.36 -7.08
N VAL A 115 7.26 -3.17 -6.08
CA VAL A 115 7.10 -2.15 -5.03
C VAL A 115 7.07 -0.75 -5.65
N ALA A 116 8.06 -0.42 -6.47
CA ALA A 116 8.17 0.91 -7.07
C ALA A 116 7.03 1.19 -8.06
N ILE A 117 6.67 0.22 -8.90
CA ILE A 117 5.59 0.35 -9.89
C ILE A 117 4.23 0.50 -9.22
N VAL A 118 3.92 -0.34 -8.21
CA VAL A 118 2.67 -0.26 -7.47
C VAL A 118 2.53 1.09 -6.77
N ARG A 119 3.59 1.58 -6.11
CA ARG A 119 3.57 2.91 -5.46
C ARG A 119 3.33 4.02 -6.47
N LYS A 120 3.98 3.97 -7.65
CA LYS A 120 3.78 4.93 -8.75
C LYS A 120 2.33 4.95 -9.22
N LEU A 121 1.72 3.79 -9.47
CA LEU A 121 0.32 3.68 -9.92
C LEU A 121 -0.68 4.09 -8.83
N THR A 122 -0.33 3.87 -7.56
CA THR A 122 -1.21 4.17 -6.43
C THR A 122 -1.31 5.68 -6.17
N GLY A 123 -0.22 6.43 -6.34
CA GLY A 123 -0.15 7.87 -6.06
C GLY A 123 0.37 8.19 -4.66
N SER A 124 0.54 9.47 -4.36
CA SER A 124 1.07 9.97 -3.08
C SER A 124 0.11 9.67 -1.91
N THR A 125 0.58 9.72 -0.67
CA THR A 125 -0.25 9.34 0.50
C THR A 125 -1.48 10.23 0.66
N GLU A 126 -1.34 11.54 0.37
CA GLU A 126 -2.42 12.51 0.38
C GLU A 126 -3.08 12.57 -1.00
N PRO A 127 -4.38 12.23 -1.12
CA PRO A 127 -5.04 12.24 -2.42
C PRO A 127 -5.07 13.61 -3.10
N LEU A 128 -5.23 14.70 -2.34
CA LEU A 128 -5.15 16.07 -2.86
C LEU A 128 -3.85 16.37 -3.62
N LEU A 129 -2.75 15.70 -3.29
CA LEU A 129 -1.43 15.84 -3.92
C LEU A 129 -1.10 14.67 -4.86
N SER A 130 -2.08 13.82 -5.19
CA SER A 130 -1.86 12.70 -6.11
C SER A 130 -2.14 13.15 -7.54
N ASP A 131 -1.24 12.80 -8.46
CA ASP A 131 -1.40 13.16 -9.87
C ASP A 131 -2.59 12.45 -10.52
N VAL A 132 -3.15 13.10 -11.55
CA VAL A 132 -4.18 12.53 -12.43
C VAL A 132 -3.66 11.26 -13.09
N GLY A 133 -4.49 10.21 -13.15
CA GLY A 133 -4.14 8.88 -13.66
C GLY A 133 -3.64 7.92 -12.57
N THR A 134 -3.38 8.38 -11.35
CA THR A 134 -3.10 7.51 -10.21
C THR A 134 -4.40 7.04 -9.55
N ILE A 135 -4.37 5.89 -8.85
CA ILE A 135 -5.55 5.37 -8.13
C ILE A 135 -6.11 6.43 -7.16
N ARG A 136 -5.26 7.09 -6.39
CA ARG A 136 -5.70 8.10 -5.42
C ARG A 136 -6.17 9.39 -6.09
N GLY A 137 -5.47 9.86 -7.13
CA GLY A 137 -5.86 11.07 -7.86
C GLY A 137 -7.19 10.92 -8.61
N ASP A 138 -7.46 9.74 -9.17
CA ASP A 138 -8.68 9.52 -9.96
C ASP A 138 -9.92 9.24 -9.11
N PHE A 139 -9.75 8.68 -7.92
CA PHE A 139 -10.87 8.13 -7.16
C PHE A 139 -11.08 8.78 -5.78
N VAL A 140 -10.27 9.74 -5.35
CA VAL A 140 -10.34 10.25 -3.97
C VAL A 140 -10.18 11.76 -3.90
N LEU A 141 -11.07 12.41 -3.16
CA LEU A 141 -11.09 13.87 -2.91
C LEU A 141 -10.68 14.25 -1.48
N ASP A 142 -10.00 13.35 -0.75
CA ASP A 142 -9.60 13.54 0.65
C ASP A 142 -8.25 14.25 0.78
N SER A 143 -8.00 14.83 1.95
CA SER A 143 -6.77 15.57 2.26
C SER A 143 -6.39 15.41 3.74
N TYR A 144 -5.16 15.76 4.09
CA TYR A 144 -4.77 15.78 5.50
C TYR A 144 -5.63 16.76 6.29
N LYS A 145 -5.90 17.96 5.75
CA LYS A 145 -6.78 18.95 6.38
C LYS A 145 -8.15 18.34 6.71
N MET A 146 -8.80 17.69 5.73
CA MET A 146 -10.11 17.09 5.94
C MET A 146 -10.07 15.93 6.95
N SER A 147 -8.99 15.16 6.96
CA SER A 147 -8.81 14.06 7.92
C SER A 147 -8.50 14.54 9.34
N ASP A 148 -7.76 15.64 9.49
CA ASP A 148 -7.40 16.26 10.76
C ASP A 148 -8.61 16.93 11.40
N ASP A 149 -9.38 17.72 10.62
CA ASP A 149 -10.62 18.37 11.07
C ASP A 149 -11.67 17.32 11.53
N SER A 150 -11.66 16.12 10.91
CA SER A 150 -12.56 15.00 11.25
C SER A 150 -11.95 13.99 12.23
N VAL A 151 -10.75 14.24 12.77
CA VAL A 151 -10.04 13.37 13.73
C VAL A 151 -9.97 11.89 13.30
N ARG A 152 -9.67 11.64 12.03
CA ARG A 152 -9.57 10.29 11.43
C ARG A 152 -8.30 10.15 10.59
N ALA A 153 -8.00 8.93 10.15
CA ALA A 153 -6.98 8.71 9.12
C ALA A 153 -7.47 9.27 7.77
N VAL A 154 -6.53 9.66 6.91
CA VAL A 154 -6.82 9.97 5.52
C VAL A 154 -7.37 8.73 4.83
N ARG A 155 -8.53 8.87 4.19
CA ARG A 155 -9.16 7.82 3.39
C ARG A 155 -8.55 7.89 2.02
N ASN A 156 -7.65 6.96 1.71
CA ASN A 156 -6.85 6.97 0.50
C ASN A 156 -6.86 5.63 -0.23
N LEU A 157 -7.92 4.84 -0.01
CA LEU A 157 -8.28 3.57 -0.65
C LEU A 157 -7.33 2.39 -0.41
N VAL A 158 -6.02 2.60 -0.47
CA VAL A 158 -5.04 1.54 -0.65
C VAL A 158 -3.84 1.75 0.25
N HIS A 159 -3.38 0.67 0.89
CA HIS A 159 -2.01 0.52 1.39
C HIS A 159 -1.15 -0.15 0.33
N ALA A 160 0.11 0.27 0.20
CA ALA A 160 1.11 -0.39 -0.63
C ALA A 160 2.46 -0.31 0.07
N SER A 161 3.19 -1.42 0.16
CA SER A 161 4.50 -1.49 0.83
C SER A 161 5.46 -0.39 0.32
N GLY A 162 6.21 0.23 1.23
CA GLY A 162 7.12 1.34 0.92
C GLY A 162 8.48 0.89 0.34
N SER A 163 8.95 -0.30 0.70
CA SER A 163 10.22 -0.87 0.27
C SER A 163 10.14 -2.40 0.05
N VAL A 164 11.15 -2.98 -0.59
CA VAL A 164 11.23 -4.45 -0.81
C VAL A 164 11.37 -5.20 0.52
N ALA A 165 12.13 -4.67 1.47
CA ALA A 165 12.31 -5.28 2.79
C ALA A 165 11.00 -5.27 3.60
N GLU A 166 10.31 -4.12 3.60
CA GLU A 166 8.99 -3.96 4.22
C GLU A 166 7.97 -4.90 3.57
N ALA A 167 7.92 -4.97 2.24
CA ALA A 167 7.03 -5.85 1.51
C ALA A 167 7.18 -7.32 1.93
N GLU A 168 8.41 -7.84 2.03
CA GLU A 168 8.61 -9.24 2.42
C GLU A 168 8.19 -9.53 3.87
N ASN A 169 8.31 -8.54 4.78
CA ASN A 169 7.82 -8.68 6.16
C ASN A 169 6.29 -8.60 6.22
N GLU A 170 5.70 -7.63 5.50
CA GLU A 170 4.27 -7.45 5.41
C GLU A 170 3.59 -8.68 4.78
N ILE A 171 4.14 -9.23 3.70
CA ILE A 171 3.58 -10.43 3.05
C ILE A 171 3.52 -11.60 4.05
N LYS A 172 4.56 -11.82 4.87
CA LYS A 172 4.56 -12.89 5.88
C LYS A 172 3.57 -12.63 7.02
N HIS A 173 3.32 -11.37 7.36
CA HIS A 173 2.31 -11.00 8.34
C HIS A 173 0.89 -11.29 7.83
N TRP A 174 0.65 -11.00 6.56
CA TRP A 174 -0.68 -11.12 5.96
C TRP A 174 -0.96 -12.49 5.35
N PHE A 175 0.02 -13.25 4.90
CA PHE A 175 -0.17 -14.50 4.17
C PHE A 175 0.71 -15.63 4.70
N ARG A 176 0.15 -16.84 4.77
CA ARG A 176 0.95 -18.06 4.89
C ARG A 176 1.57 -18.42 3.54
N ASP A 177 2.64 -19.21 3.57
CA ASP A 177 3.34 -19.63 2.35
C ASP A 177 2.43 -20.43 1.38
N ASP A 178 1.46 -21.20 1.91
CA ASP A 178 0.48 -21.95 1.10
C ASP A 178 -0.60 -21.07 0.45
N GLU A 179 -0.73 -19.82 0.88
CA GLU A 179 -1.66 -18.84 0.29
C GLU A 179 -1.04 -18.09 -0.90
N ILE A 180 0.26 -18.30 -1.18
CA ILE A 180 0.97 -17.69 -2.30
C ILE A 180 1.07 -18.68 -3.46
N ILE A 181 0.34 -18.43 -4.53
CA ILE A 181 0.16 -19.34 -5.64
C ILE A 181 1.20 -19.10 -6.73
N GLN A 182 1.90 -20.17 -7.11
CA GLN A 182 2.83 -20.15 -8.23
C GLN A 182 2.13 -20.60 -9.51
N TYR A 183 2.05 -19.70 -10.48
CA TYR A 183 1.50 -19.98 -11.81
C TYR A 183 2.19 -19.11 -12.86
N ARG A 184 1.96 -19.39 -14.15
CA ARG A 184 2.51 -18.65 -15.29
C ARG A 184 1.43 -17.84 -15.98
N LEU A 185 1.75 -16.59 -16.35
CA LEU A 185 0.99 -15.80 -17.31
C LEU A 185 1.69 -15.80 -18.67
N VAL A 186 0.92 -15.73 -19.76
CA VAL A 186 1.46 -15.58 -21.13
C VAL A 186 2.24 -14.27 -21.25
N GLN A 187 1.78 -13.20 -20.59
CA GLN A 187 2.47 -11.90 -20.60
C GLN A 187 3.90 -11.97 -20.03
N GLU A 188 4.19 -12.94 -19.16
CA GLU A 188 5.55 -13.09 -18.60
C GLU A 188 6.58 -13.44 -19.67
N SER A 189 6.21 -14.18 -20.73
CA SER A 189 7.16 -14.46 -21.81
C SER A 189 7.46 -13.20 -22.61
N ILE A 190 6.42 -12.43 -22.95
CA ILE A 190 6.58 -11.18 -23.70
C ILE A 190 7.34 -10.12 -22.90
N LEU A 191 7.18 -10.08 -21.57
CA LEU A 191 7.82 -9.06 -20.73
C LEU A 191 9.24 -9.43 -20.28
N TYR A 192 9.56 -10.72 -20.15
CA TYR A 192 10.78 -11.16 -19.47
C TYR A 192 11.65 -12.15 -20.25
N ASP A 193 11.17 -12.75 -21.33
CA ASP A 193 12.01 -13.61 -22.16
C ASP A 193 12.87 -12.75 -23.10
N VAL A 194 14.05 -13.26 -23.46
CA VAL A 194 15.02 -12.52 -24.29
C VAL A 194 14.56 -12.49 -25.74
N ASP A 195 13.98 -13.59 -26.20
CA ASP A 195 13.30 -13.71 -27.49
C ASP A 195 11.79 -13.71 -27.24
N LEU A 196 11.08 -12.83 -27.93
CA LEU A 196 9.64 -12.61 -27.76
C LEU A 196 8.81 -13.68 -28.47
N ASP A 197 9.35 -14.25 -29.54
CA ASP A 197 8.61 -15.11 -30.47
C ASP A 197 9.46 -16.20 -31.16
N GLY A 198 10.76 -16.27 -30.90
CA GLY A 198 11.66 -17.28 -31.46
C GLY A 198 11.97 -17.04 -32.94
N ILE A 199 11.66 -15.86 -33.48
CA ILE A 199 11.88 -15.56 -34.91
C ILE A 199 13.36 -15.36 -35.24
N LEU A 200 14.17 -14.95 -34.25
CA LEU A 200 15.58 -14.62 -34.43
C LEU A 200 16.54 -15.69 -33.84
N GLU A 201 16.01 -16.82 -33.38
CA GLU A 201 16.77 -18.02 -32.96
C GLU A 201 17.23 -18.90 -34.14
#